data_AF-A0ABD5ZKI9-F1
#
_entry.id   AF-A0ABD5ZKI9-F1
#
_cell.length_a   1.000
_cell.length_b   1.000
_cell.length_c   1.000
_cell.angle_alpha   90.00
_cell.angle_beta   90.00
_cell.angle_gamma   90.00
#
_symmetry.space_group_name_H-M   'P 1'
#
loop_
_entity.id
_entity.type
_entity.pdbx_description
1 polymer ?
#
loop_
_entity_poly.entity_id
_entity_poly.type
_entity_poly.pdbx_seq_one_letter_code
_entity_poly.pdbx_strand_id
1 'polypeptide(L)'
;MPKENRFAGLGDAIDDGEADQPEAPRSESESVADEEADRSDESDKELEDSGSGPDRTEQAPEGTTTDGTTKDENESEVPGPAFEFEATTAKSIYVRRATLDQLDDAEFEVESLLRREHDIRNLTGREFHDALVRVATEYPDEIVGAILETRNE
;
A
#
# COMPACT_ATOMS: atom_id res chain seq x y z
N MET A 1 6.10 25.95 36.02
CA MET A 1 5.11 25.32 35.13
C MET A 1 4.22 26.41 34.54
N PRO A 2 4.30 26.72 33.24
CA PRO A 2 3.34 27.62 32.61
C PRO A 2 1.97 26.91 32.47
N LYS A 3 0.88 27.61 32.81
CA LYS A 3 -0.51 27.16 32.71
C LYS A 3 -1.24 28.02 31.70
N GLU A 4 -0.94 27.86 30.42
CA GLU A 4 -1.67 28.56 29.36
C GLU A 4 -1.93 27.56 28.22
N ASN A 5 -3.13 26.99 28.23
CA ASN A 5 -3.63 26.13 27.18
C ASN A 5 -3.95 26.99 25.95
N ARG A 6 -3.14 26.86 24.90
CA ARG A 6 -3.33 27.52 23.59
C ARG A 6 -4.59 27.09 22.83
N PHE A 7 -5.33 26.10 23.33
CA PHE A 7 -6.50 25.53 22.67
C PHE A 7 -7.83 26.12 23.18
N ALA A 8 -7.81 26.99 24.20
CA ALA A 8 -9.04 27.53 24.80
C ALA A 8 -9.77 28.61 23.96
N GLY A 9 -9.30 28.91 22.74
CA GLY A 9 -9.85 29.97 21.90
C GLY A 9 -10.41 29.54 20.54
N LEU A 10 -10.52 28.23 20.27
CA LEU A 10 -10.92 27.72 18.94
C LEU A 10 -12.38 27.23 18.88
N GLY A 11 -13.26 27.74 19.74
CA GLY A 11 -14.67 27.34 19.83
C GLY A 11 -15.68 28.39 19.37
N ASP A 12 -15.25 29.57 18.93
CA ASP A 12 -16.12 30.76 18.78
C ASP A 12 -16.23 31.29 17.33
N ALA A 13 -15.88 30.47 16.32
CA ALA A 13 -15.78 30.93 14.93
C ALA A 13 -16.73 30.24 13.94
N ILE A 14 -17.80 29.57 14.42
CA ILE A 14 -18.85 29.03 13.55
C ILE A 14 -20.19 29.49 14.11
N ASP A 15 -20.50 30.76 13.89
CA ASP A 15 -21.85 31.28 13.87
C ASP A 15 -21.94 32.39 12.82
N ASP A 16 -23.11 32.52 12.22
CA ASP A 16 -23.55 33.51 11.23
C ASP A 16 -23.15 33.35 9.75
N GLY A 17 -24.14 32.93 8.95
CA GLY A 17 -24.07 32.94 7.49
C GLY A 17 -25.41 32.64 6.81
N GLU A 18 -26.48 33.31 7.24
CA GLU A 18 -27.79 33.35 6.57
C GLU A 18 -27.69 34.07 5.20
N ALA A 19 -28.08 33.41 4.10
CA ALA A 19 -28.29 34.06 2.80
C ALA A 19 -29.24 33.26 1.88
N ASP A 20 -30.51 33.68 1.89
CA ASP A 20 -31.34 34.06 0.75
C ASP A 20 -31.60 33.05 -0.40
N GLN A 21 -32.85 32.59 -0.49
CA GLN A 21 -33.41 31.82 -1.61
C GLN A 21 -33.99 32.75 -2.68
N PRO A 22 -33.84 32.41 -3.97
CA PRO A 22 -34.87 32.73 -4.96
C PRO A 22 -35.51 31.49 -5.59
N GLU A 23 -36.83 31.56 -5.70
CA GLU A 23 -37.76 30.52 -6.13
C GLU A 23 -37.66 30.14 -7.62
N ALA A 24 -37.93 28.88 -7.91
CA ALA A 24 -38.26 28.39 -9.25
C ALA A 24 -39.55 27.53 -9.18
N PRO A 25 -40.60 27.81 -9.99
CA PRO A 25 -41.85 27.08 -9.90
C PRO A 25 -41.73 25.75 -10.66
N ARG A 26 -41.99 24.63 -9.97
CA ARG A 26 -42.17 23.32 -10.62
C ARG A 26 -43.60 22.84 -10.42
N SER A 27 -44.33 22.95 -11.53
CA SER A 27 -45.42 22.11 -12.04
C SER A 27 -45.96 21.03 -11.10
N GLU A 28 -47.26 21.13 -10.86
CA GLU A 28 -48.14 20.09 -10.33
C GLU A 28 -47.99 18.79 -11.14
N SER A 29 -47.83 17.65 -10.45
CA SER A 29 -48.38 16.38 -10.89
C SER A 29 -48.50 15.42 -9.71
N GLU A 30 -49.70 14.90 -9.58
CA GLU A 30 -50.26 14.09 -8.49
C GLU A 30 -49.61 12.70 -8.41
N SER A 31 -49.46 12.16 -7.21
CA SER A 31 -50.33 11.07 -6.70
C SER A 31 -49.64 10.13 -5.70
N VAL A 32 -50.43 9.88 -4.65
CA VAL A 32 -50.52 8.73 -3.72
C VAL A 32 -49.36 8.40 -2.77
N ALA A 33 -49.70 8.59 -1.50
CA ALA A 33 -49.06 8.08 -0.31
C ALA A 33 -49.04 6.54 -0.27
N ASP A 34 -47.95 6.00 0.25
CA ASP A 34 -47.90 4.65 0.83
C ASP A 34 -46.94 4.67 2.04
N GLU A 35 -47.19 3.76 2.97
CA GLU A 35 -47.08 3.95 4.41
C GLU A 35 -45.66 3.94 5.00
N GLU A 36 -45.54 4.74 6.07
CA GLU A 36 -44.49 4.68 7.09
C GLU A 36 -44.36 3.27 7.70
N ALA A 37 -43.15 2.71 7.64
CA ALA A 37 -42.73 1.64 8.54
C ALA A 37 -41.29 1.91 9.02
N ASP A 38 -41.25 2.68 10.10
CA ASP A 38 -40.18 2.83 11.08
C ASP A 38 -39.39 1.53 11.33
N ARG A 39 -38.09 1.57 11.00
CA ARG A 39 -37.07 0.71 11.59
C ARG A 39 -35.84 1.56 11.91
N SER A 40 -35.91 2.15 13.09
CA SER A 40 -34.75 2.57 13.86
C SER A 40 -33.90 1.35 14.24
N ASP A 41 -32.65 1.26 13.75
CA ASP A 41 -31.60 0.49 14.41
C ASP A 41 -30.23 1.17 14.16
N GLU A 42 -29.84 1.99 15.14
CA GLU A 42 -28.48 2.48 15.37
C GLU A 42 -27.52 1.30 15.52
N SER A 43 -26.40 1.29 14.79
CA SER A 43 -25.11 0.73 15.23
C SER A 43 -24.04 0.96 14.16
N ASP A 44 -23.58 2.20 13.99
CA ASP A 44 -22.29 2.44 13.31
C ASP A 44 -21.21 2.63 14.38
N LYS A 45 -20.43 1.57 14.57
CA LYS A 45 -19.26 1.56 15.46
C LYS A 45 -18.08 2.05 14.65
N GLU A 46 -17.69 3.30 14.87
CA GLU A 46 -16.38 3.80 14.45
C GLU A 46 -15.30 2.97 15.14
N LEU A 47 -14.55 2.21 14.35
CA LEU A 47 -13.34 1.51 14.79
C LEU A 47 -12.22 2.53 14.90
N GLU A 48 -11.76 2.76 16.13
CA GLU A 48 -10.50 3.44 16.42
C GLU A 48 -9.33 2.67 15.78
N ASP A 49 -8.77 3.19 14.69
CA ASP A 49 -7.46 2.76 14.20
C ASP A 49 -6.36 3.39 15.07
N SER A 50 -6.04 2.68 16.15
CA SER A 50 -4.88 2.96 17.00
C SER A 50 -3.61 2.40 16.34
N GLY A 51 -3.17 3.05 15.26
CA GLY A 51 -1.90 2.77 14.58
C GLY A 51 -0.74 3.54 15.20
N SER A 52 -0.39 3.24 16.46
CA SER A 52 0.84 3.73 17.08
C SER A 52 2.06 3.06 16.44
N GLY A 53 2.63 3.69 15.42
CA GLY A 53 3.91 3.28 14.82
C GLY A 53 5.08 3.71 15.70
N PRO A 54 6.06 2.83 16.00
CA PRO A 54 7.21 3.18 16.81
C PRO A 54 8.14 4.15 16.06
N ASP A 55 8.47 5.24 16.76
CA ASP A 55 9.62 6.12 16.53
C ASP A 55 10.89 5.27 16.36
N ARG A 56 11.30 5.06 15.11
CA ARG A 56 12.51 4.33 14.74
C ARG A 56 13.57 5.37 14.39
N THR A 57 14.19 5.90 15.43
CA THR A 57 15.37 6.76 15.30
C THR A 57 16.43 6.03 14.48
N GLU A 58 16.83 6.64 13.37
CA GLU A 58 17.91 6.22 12.49
C GLU A 58 19.22 6.13 13.28
N GLN A 59 19.75 4.92 13.45
CA GLN A 59 21.12 4.72 13.90
C GLN A 59 21.90 4.11 12.73
N ALA A 60 22.72 4.94 12.10
CA ALA A 60 23.59 4.57 11.00
C ALA A 60 24.59 3.49 11.44
N PRO A 61 24.92 2.50 10.58
CA PRO A 61 26.07 1.65 10.82
C PRO A 61 27.33 2.42 10.43
N GLU A 62 28.08 2.90 11.43
CA GLU A 62 29.46 3.33 11.22
C GLU A 62 30.31 2.12 10.80
N GLY A 63 31.06 2.31 9.72
CA GLY A 63 31.86 1.29 9.09
C GLY A 63 33.10 0.86 9.89
N THR A 64 33.54 -0.34 9.54
CA THR A 64 34.94 -0.76 9.36
C THR A 64 35.92 -0.48 10.51
N THR A 65 36.25 -1.55 11.26
CA THR A 65 37.65 -1.86 11.57
C THR A 65 37.92 -3.34 11.26
N THR A 66 38.50 -3.56 10.08
CA THR A 66 39.29 -4.74 9.79
C THR A 66 40.64 -4.55 10.46
N ASP A 67 41.03 -5.41 11.40
CA ASP A 67 42.35 -6.09 11.42
C ASP A 67 42.45 -7.04 12.63
N GLY A 68 42.90 -8.28 12.40
CA GLY A 68 43.10 -9.24 13.47
C GLY A 68 43.21 -10.68 12.99
N THR A 69 44.26 -10.96 12.22
CA THR A 69 44.67 -12.31 11.79
C THR A 69 44.61 -13.33 12.92
N THR A 70 43.87 -14.43 12.73
CA THR A 70 44.28 -15.75 13.23
C THR A 70 43.90 -16.80 12.21
N LYS A 71 44.93 -17.26 11.49
CA LYS A 71 44.88 -18.43 10.63
C LYS A 71 44.72 -19.65 11.54
N ASP A 72 43.50 -20.12 11.71
CA ASP A 72 43.22 -21.44 12.30
C ASP A 72 42.72 -22.35 11.18
N GLU A 73 43.60 -23.25 10.75
CA GLU A 73 43.31 -24.34 9.83
C GLU A 73 42.51 -25.40 10.60
N ASN A 74 41.24 -25.10 10.86
CA ASN A 74 40.26 -26.08 11.27
C ASN A 74 38.93 -25.68 10.65
N GLU A 75 38.69 -26.18 9.44
CA GLU A 75 37.42 -26.13 8.72
C GLU A 75 36.40 -26.96 9.53
N SER A 76 36.02 -26.40 10.68
CA SER A 76 34.86 -26.83 11.41
C SER A 76 33.70 -26.50 10.48
N GLU A 77 33.02 -27.53 9.98
CA GLU A 77 31.73 -27.41 9.31
C GLU A 77 30.81 -26.66 10.27
N VAL A 78 30.83 -25.33 10.21
CA VAL A 78 29.89 -24.50 10.94
C VAL A 78 28.54 -24.92 10.36
N PRO A 79 27.64 -25.52 11.15
CA PRO A 79 26.33 -25.89 10.63
C PRO A 79 25.73 -24.63 10.06
N GLY A 80 25.45 -24.66 8.75
CA GLY A 80 24.82 -23.56 8.05
C GLY A 80 23.50 -23.19 8.76
N PRO A 81 22.92 -22.02 8.43
CA PRO A 81 21.61 -21.66 8.95
C PRO A 81 20.64 -22.83 8.83
N ALA A 82 19.78 -23.01 9.83
CA ALA A 82 18.84 -24.15 9.92
C ALA A 82 17.91 -24.29 8.69
N PHE A 83 17.89 -23.27 7.84
CA PHE A 83 17.29 -23.26 6.52
C PHE A 83 18.34 -22.76 5.51
N GLU A 84 18.48 -23.47 4.40
CA GLU A 84 19.28 -22.99 3.27
C GLU A 84 18.58 -21.79 2.64
N PHE A 85 19.33 -20.72 2.40
CA PHE A 85 18.83 -19.57 1.66
C PHE A 85 19.04 -19.82 0.17
N GLU A 86 17.97 -19.68 -0.61
CA GLU A 86 18.10 -19.64 -2.06
C GLU A 86 18.88 -18.38 -2.47
N ALA A 87 19.90 -18.57 -3.30
CA ALA A 87 20.75 -17.48 -3.76
C ALA A 87 19.96 -16.56 -4.70
N THR A 88 19.75 -15.31 -4.29
CA THR A 88 19.09 -14.30 -5.11
C THR A 88 19.90 -13.03 -5.17
N THR A 89 19.78 -12.30 -6.29
CA THR A 89 20.46 -11.03 -6.50
C THR A 89 19.42 -9.93 -6.57
N ALA A 90 19.51 -8.94 -5.69
CA ALA A 90 18.64 -7.78 -5.73
C ALA A 90 19.00 -6.88 -6.92
N LYS A 91 17.99 -6.42 -7.65
CA LYS A 91 18.12 -5.43 -8.72
C LYS A 91 17.06 -4.36 -8.54
N SER A 92 17.49 -3.11 -8.37
CA SER A 92 16.59 -1.95 -8.31
C SER A 92 16.21 -1.51 -9.73
N ILE A 93 14.93 -1.24 -9.98
CA ILE A 93 14.39 -0.78 -11.26
C ILE A 93 13.66 0.54 -11.01
N TYR A 94 13.87 1.52 -11.88
CA TYR A 94 13.17 2.81 -11.82
C TYR A 94 11.93 2.76 -12.69
N VAL A 95 10.76 2.87 -12.06
CA VAL A 95 9.46 2.93 -12.73
C VAL A 95 8.72 4.19 -12.33
N ARG A 96 7.85 4.70 -13.21
CA ARG A 96 6.96 5.82 -12.87
C ARG A 96 5.92 5.34 -11.85
N ARG A 97 5.48 6.23 -10.96
CA ARG A 97 4.47 5.90 -9.93
C ARG A 97 3.20 5.26 -10.53
N ALA A 98 2.66 5.85 -11.60
CA ALA A 98 1.48 5.32 -12.26
C ALA A 98 1.66 3.87 -12.77
N THR A 99 2.87 3.51 -13.21
CA THR A 99 3.18 2.13 -13.65
C THR A 99 3.34 1.19 -12.46
N LEU A 100 3.86 1.68 -11.33
CA LEU A 100 3.95 0.90 -10.10
C LEU A 100 2.56 0.58 -9.55
N ASP A 101 1.66 1.56 -9.50
CA ASP A 101 0.29 1.36 -9.02
C ASP A 101 -0.44 0.27 -9.86
N GLN A 102 -0.23 0.26 -11.18
CA GLN A 102 -0.76 -0.79 -12.07
C GLN A 102 -0.15 -2.17 -11.83
N LEU A 103 1.13 -2.23 -11.45
CA LEU A 103 1.78 -3.49 -11.11
C LEU A 103 1.22 -4.07 -9.82
N ASP A 104 0.96 -3.24 -8.82
CA ASP A 104 0.37 -3.65 -7.53
C ASP A 104 -1.03 -4.24 -7.75
N ASP A 105 -1.85 -3.59 -8.59
CA ASP A 105 -3.17 -4.11 -8.99
C ASP A 105 -3.04 -5.48 -9.70
N ALA A 106 -2.08 -5.60 -10.62
CA ALA A 106 -1.82 -6.87 -11.32
C ALA A 106 -1.32 -7.98 -10.39
N GLU A 107 -0.49 -7.65 -9.39
CA GLU A 107 -0.05 -8.61 -8.36
C GLU A 107 -1.24 -9.16 -7.58
N PHE A 108 -2.17 -8.28 -7.17
CA PHE A 108 -3.39 -8.69 -6.48
C PHE A 108 -4.28 -9.59 -7.34
N GLU A 109 -4.41 -9.30 -8.64
CA GLU A 109 -5.14 -10.16 -9.57
C GLU A 109 -4.51 -11.55 -9.69
N VAL A 110 -3.18 -11.62 -9.81
CA VAL A 110 -2.43 -12.88 -9.85
C VAL A 110 -2.62 -13.68 -8.55
N GLU A 111 -2.50 -13.05 -7.38
CA GLU A 111 -2.75 -13.72 -6.10
C GLU A 111 -4.19 -14.25 -6.02
N SER A 112 -5.16 -13.46 -6.46
CA SER A 112 -6.57 -13.83 -6.49
C SER A 112 -6.84 -15.04 -7.40
N LEU A 113 -6.19 -15.10 -8.57
CA LEU A 113 -6.27 -16.26 -9.47
C LEU A 113 -5.63 -17.50 -8.86
N LEU A 114 -4.41 -17.37 -8.30
CA LEU A 114 -3.71 -18.45 -7.60
C LEU A 114 -4.56 -19.04 -6.47
N ARG A 115 -5.24 -18.19 -5.70
CA ARG A 115 -6.11 -18.63 -4.62
C ARG A 115 -7.37 -19.34 -5.12
N ARG A 116 -8.00 -18.83 -6.18
CA ARG A 116 -9.27 -19.36 -6.69
C ARG A 116 -9.08 -20.65 -7.49
N GLU A 117 -8.03 -20.71 -8.31
CA GLU A 117 -7.82 -21.79 -9.28
C GLU A 117 -6.86 -22.86 -8.79
N HIS A 118 -5.91 -22.49 -7.91
CA HIS A 118 -4.84 -23.38 -7.46
C HIS A 118 -4.79 -23.59 -5.93
N ASP A 119 -5.67 -22.92 -5.16
CA ASP A 119 -5.65 -22.86 -3.68
C ASP A 119 -4.27 -22.51 -3.09
N ILE A 120 -3.47 -21.76 -3.86
CA ILE A 120 -2.19 -21.24 -3.41
C ILE A 120 -2.44 -19.92 -2.69
N ARG A 121 -1.81 -19.74 -1.53
CA ARG A 121 -1.97 -18.58 -0.65
C ARG A 121 -0.61 -18.08 -0.20
N ASN A 122 -0.57 -16.83 0.27
CA ASN A 122 0.64 -16.17 0.75
C ASN A 122 1.72 -16.12 -0.34
N LEU A 123 1.35 -15.62 -1.52
CA LEU A 123 2.31 -15.38 -2.59
C LEU A 123 3.38 -14.44 -2.07
N THR A 124 4.65 -14.84 -2.17
CA THR A 124 5.74 -13.95 -1.79
C THR A 124 6.05 -13.02 -2.94
N GLY A 125 6.41 -11.76 -2.64
CA GLY A 125 6.86 -10.83 -3.68
C GLY A 125 8.05 -11.38 -4.48
N ARG A 126 8.88 -12.26 -3.90
CA ARG A 126 9.97 -12.91 -4.65
C ARG A 126 9.45 -13.80 -5.78
N GLU A 127 8.49 -14.68 -5.47
CA GLU A 127 7.91 -15.60 -6.46
C GLU A 127 7.23 -14.83 -7.57
N PHE A 128 6.48 -13.79 -7.21
CA PHE A 128 5.86 -12.89 -8.18
C PHE A 128 6.89 -12.22 -9.09
N HIS A 129 7.92 -11.57 -8.52
CA HIS A 129 8.94 -10.89 -9.32
C HIS A 129 9.77 -11.85 -10.19
N ASP A 130 10.12 -13.04 -9.71
CA ASP A 130 10.85 -14.04 -10.53
C ASP A 130 10.00 -14.51 -11.70
N ALA A 131 8.71 -14.82 -11.46
CA ALA A 131 7.78 -15.21 -12.50
C ALA A 131 7.58 -14.07 -13.52
N LEU A 132 7.39 -12.83 -13.06
CA LEU A 132 7.25 -11.65 -13.91
C LEU A 132 8.46 -11.47 -14.81
N VAL A 133 9.67 -11.56 -14.27
CA VAL A 133 10.91 -11.42 -15.06
C VAL A 133 11.04 -12.57 -16.06
N ARG A 134 10.75 -13.81 -15.65
CA ARG A 134 10.78 -14.98 -16.54
C ARG A 134 9.79 -14.82 -17.70
N VAL A 135 8.57 -14.36 -17.43
CA VAL A 135 7.58 -14.07 -18.47
C VAL A 135 8.09 -12.96 -19.39
N ALA A 136 8.56 -11.83 -18.84
CA ALA A 136 9.06 -10.72 -19.65
C ALA A 136 10.22 -11.13 -20.58
N THR A 137 11.09 -12.06 -20.16
CA THR A 137 12.17 -12.56 -21.02
C THR A 137 11.72 -13.37 -22.22
N GLU A 138 10.52 -13.97 -22.17
CA GLU A 138 9.93 -14.72 -23.29
C GLU A 138 9.25 -13.79 -24.32
N TYR A 139 8.97 -12.53 -23.97
CA TYR A 139 8.28 -11.56 -24.83
C TYR A 139 9.10 -10.27 -25.07
N PRO A 140 10.33 -10.35 -25.64
CA PRO A 140 11.16 -9.17 -25.85
C PRO A 140 10.57 -8.19 -26.87
N ASP A 141 9.83 -8.67 -27.88
CA ASP A 141 9.23 -7.81 -28.90
C ASP A 141 8.14 -6.90 -28.34
N GLU A 142 7.34 -7.41 -27.39
CA GLU A 142 6.32 -6.61 -26.69
C GLU A 142 6.97 -5.49 -25.85
N ILE A 143 8.12 -5.77 -25.23
CA ILE A 143 8.90 -4.75 -24.51
C ILE A 143 9.40 -3.68 -25.48
N VAL A 144 9.89 -4.06 -26.66
CA VAL A 144 10.30 -3.09 -27.70
C VAL A 144 9.11 -2.25 -28.13
N GLY A 145 7.94 -2.86 -28.34
CA GLY A 145 6.69 -2.17 -28.66
C GLY A 145 6.34 -1.10 -27.63
N ALA A 146 6.28 -1.47 -26.35
CA ALA A 146 5.97 -0.57 -25.25
C ALA A 146 6.96 0.60 -25.14
N ILE A 147 8.26 0.36 -25.37
CA ILE A 147 9.29 1.41 -25.36
C ILE A 147 9.08 2.40 -26.52
N LEU A 148 8.79 1.88 -27.72
CA LEU A 148 8.57 2.72 -28.89
C LEU A 148 7.30 3.55 -28.76
N GLU A 149 6.22 2.97 -28.23
CA GLU A 149 4.98 3.68 -27.92
C GLU A 149 5.24 4.84 -26.95
N THR A 150 5.89 4.57 -25.81
CA THR A 150 6.21 5.59 -24.79
C THR A 150 7.12 6.71 -25.33
N ARG A 151 7.93 6.45 -26.36
CA ARG A 151 8.81 7.47 -26.97
C ARG A 151 8.12 8.36 -27.99
N ASN A 152 7.06 7.87 -28.59
CA ASN A 152 6.29 8.61 -29.60
C ASN A 152 5.10 9.37 -29.00
N GLU A 153 4.82 9.15 -27.72
CA GLU A 153 3.94 9.95 -26.88
C GLU A 153 4.58 11.31 -26.50
#